data_AF-A0A530GF64-F1
#
_entry.id   AF-A0A530GF64-F1
#
_cell.length_a   1.000
_cell.length_b   1.000
_cell.length_c   1.000
_cell.angle_alpha   90.00
_cell.angle_beta   90.00
_cell.angle_gamma   90.00
#
_symmetry.space_group_name_H-M   'P 1'
#
loop_
_entity.id
_entity.type
_entity.pdbx_description
1 polymer ?
#
loop_
_entity_poly.entity_id
_entity_poly.type
_entity_poly.pdbx_seq_one_letter_code
_entity_poly.pdbx_strand_id
1 'polypeptide(L)'
;FEYCRRHFSGRSMVSVQKEIEEATEVRLGADFVERWNAGLPDLFSHGVEAIPYVREFVEAVRAAGIAYCVASSARVSKMHITLGQTGLLPLFEHAMFSSTMVGR
;
A
#
# COMPACT_ATOMS: atom_id res chain seq x y z
N PHE A 1 -16.04 -7.95 -7.98
CA PHE A 1 -14.79 -7.23 -8.28
C PHE A 1 -14.99 -5.71 -8.34
N GLU A 2 -15.77 -5.17 -9.30
CA GLU A 2 -15.92 -3.70 -9.48
C GLU A 2 -16.42 -2.93 -8.25
N TYR A 3 -17.38 -3.48 -7.51
CA TYR A 3 -17.85 -2.86 -6.25
C TYR A 3 -16.68 -2.68 -5.27
N CYS A 4 -15.96 -3.76 -4.95
CA CYS A 4 -14.83 -3.71 -4.03
C CYS A 4 -13.73 -2.75 -4.53
N ARG A 5 -13.45 -2.76 -5.85
CA ARG A 5 -12.47 -1.85 -6.44
C ARG A 5 -12.88 -0.39 -6.24
N ARG A 6 -14.14 -0.04 -6.50
CA ARG A 6 -14.66 1.32 -6.32
C ARG A 6 -14.69 1.76 -4.86
N HIS A 7 -15.07 0.87 -3.94
CA HIS A 7 -15.36 1.24 -2.55
C HIS A 7 -14.19 1.04 -1.59
N PHE A 8 -13.25 0.13 -1.88
CA PHE A 8 -12.20 -0.28 -0.94
C PHE A 8 -10.77 0.06 -1.39
N SER A 9 -10.54 0.31 -2.69
CA SER A 9 -9.18 0.64 -3.18
C SER A 9 -8.66 1.93 -2.54
N GLY A 10 -7.40 1.92 -2.12
CA GLY A 10 -6.74 3.07 -1.48
C GLY A 10 -7.05 3.25 0.00
N ARG A 11 -7.94 2.45 0.59
CA ARG A 11 -8.30 2.54 2.01
C ARG A 11 -7.47 1.62 2.90
N SER A 12 -7.39 1.95 4.19
CA SER A 12 -6.79 1.06 5.17
C SER A 12 -7.68 -0.18 5.38
N MET A 13 -7.08 -1.34 5.63
CA MET A 13 -7.86 -2.56 5.90
C MET A 13 -8.67 -2.49 7.19
N VAL A 14 -8.24 -1.68 8.16
CA VAL A 14 -9.03 -1.38 9.37
C VAL A 14 -10.33 -0.65 8.99
N SER A 15 -10.24 0.35 8.11
CA SER A 15 -11.41 1.09 7.63
C SER A 15 -12.34 0.22 6.80
N VAL A 16 -11.77 -0.65 5.95
CA VAL A 16 -12.56 -1.59 5.12
C VAL A 16 -13.26 -2.62 5.99
N GLN A 17 -12.57 -3.20 6.98
CA GLN A 17 -13.17 -4.14 7.92
C GLN A 17 -14.35 -3.50 8.65
N LYS A 18 -14.12 -2.32 9.23
CA LYS A 18 -15.14 -1.57 9.95
C LYS A 18 -16.39 -1.34 9.08
N GLU A 19 -16.21 -0.87 7.85
CA GLU A 19 -17.34 -0.62 6.95
C GLU A 19 -18.12 -1.89 6.60
N ILE A 20 -17.44 -3.00 6.33
CA ILE A 20 -18.10 -4.27 6.03
C ILE A 20 -18.92 -4.76 7.23
N GLU A 21 -18.35 -4.69 8.43
CA GLU A 21 -19.02 -5.15 9.66
C GLU A 21 -20.18 -4.22 10.08
N GLU A 22 -20.12 -2.92 9.72
CA GLU A 22 -21.21 -1.95 9.93
C GLU A 22 -22.32 -2.06 8.89
N ALA A 23 -21.97 -2.30 7.62
CA ALA A 23 -22.93 -2.33 6.50
C ALA A 23 -23.58 -3.70 6.29
N THR A 24 -23.06 -4.76 6.91
CA THR A 24 -23.51 -6.14 6.68
C THR A 24 -23.56 -6.95 7.99
N GLU A 25 -24.19 -8.13 7.93
CA GLU A 25 -24.17 -9.09 9.03
C GLU A 25 -22.85 -9.87 9.14
N VAL A 26 -21.92 -9.69 8.19
CA VAL A 26 -20.64 -10.39 8.17
C VAL A 26 -19.74 -9.88 9.31
N ARG A 27 -19.01 -10.81 9.93
CA ARG A 27 -17.96 -10.51 10.91
C ARG A 27 -16.65 -11.10 10.41
N LEU A 28 -15.67 -10.25 10.15
CA LEU A 28 -14.38 -10.64 9.56
C LEU A 28 -13.39 -11.13 10.62
N GLY A 29 -13.67 -10.83 11.88
CA GLY A 29 -12.89 -11.23 13.05
C GLY A 29 -11.82 -10.21 13.40
N ALA A 30 -11.49 -10.12 14.69
CA ALA A 30 -10.56 -9.10 15.21
C ALA A 30 -9.15 -9.18 14.60
N ASP A 31 -8.75 -10.34 14.11
CA ASP A 31 -7.45 -10.64 13.51
C ASP A 31 -7.44 -10.50 11.97
N PHE A 32 -8.52 -9.99 11.35
CA PHE A 32 -8.65 -9.89 9.90
C PHE A 32 -7.52 -9.10 9.25
N VAL A 33 -7.17 -7.95 9.82
CA VAL A 33 -6.10 -7.10 9.28
C VAL A 33 -4.75 -7.82 9.36
N GLU A 34 -4.49 -8.56 10.44
CA GLU A 34 -3.28 -9.36 10.63
C GLU A 34 -3.22 -10.47 9.59
N ARG A 35 -4.27 -11.29 9.44
CA ARG A 35 -4.33 -12.37 8.44
C ARG A 35 -4.19 -11.84 7.01
N TRP A 36 -4.84 -10.72 6.70
CA TRP A 36 -4.72 -10.06 5.40
C TRP A 36 -3.26 -9.67 5.10
N ASN A 37 -2.59 -9.03 6.07
CA ASN A 37 -1.19 -8.63 5.88
C ASN A 37 -0.23 -9.82 5.82
N ALA A 38 -0.51 -10.90 6.57
CA ALA A 38 0.29 -12.12 6.56
C ALA A 38 0.28 -12.83 5.20
N GLY A 39 -0.81 -12.70 4.42
CA GLY A 39 -0.90 -13.27 3.07
C GLY A 39 -0.27 -12.42 1.96
N LEU A 40 0.18 -11.19 2.24
CA LEU A 40 0.72 -10.30 1.21
C LEU A 40 2.02 -10.83 0.56
N PRO A 41 3.00 -11.39 1.30
CA PRO A 41 4.21 -11.94 0.67
C PRO A 41 3.90 -13.00 -0.37
N ASP A 42 3.02 -13.95 -0.04
CA ASP A 42 2.61 -15.01 -0.96
C ASP A 42 1.83 -14.45 -2.16
N LEU A 43 0.92 -13.50 -1.92
CA LEU A 43 0.14 -12.83 -2.97
C LEU A 43 1.03 -12.10 -3.98
N PHE A 44 2.10 -11.46 -3.51
CA PHE A 44 3.05 -10.72 -4.35
C PHE A 44 4.26 -11.56 -4.76
N SER A 45 4.28 -12.87 -4.48
CA SER A 45 5.42 -13.75 -4.82
C SER A 45 5.77 -13.76 -6.30
N HIS A 46 4.78 -13.49 -7.16
CA HIS A 46 4.94 -13.46 -8.62
C HIS A 46 5.39 -12.09 -9.16
N GLY A 47 5.64 -11.14 -8.27
CA GLY A 47 6.05 -9.78 -8.63
C GLY A 47 4.88 -8.82 -8.84
N VAL A 48 5.25 -7.56 -9.03
CA VAL A 48 4.37 -6.49 -9.50
C VAL A 48 5.10 -5.70 -10.58
N GLU A 49 4.34 -5.17 -11.53
CA GLU A 49 4.90 -4.34 -12.59
C GLU A 49 5.00 -2.89 -12.15
N ALA A 50 6.11 -2.26 -12.49
CA ALA A 50 6.24 -0.81 -12.34
C ALA A 50 5.31 -0.12 -13.34
N ILE A 51 4.67 0.97 -12.91
CA ILE A 51 3.92 1.82 -13.83
C ILE A 51 4.89 2.38 -14.88
N PRO A 52 4.54 2.37 -16.18
CA PRO A 52 5.40 2.93 -17.22
C PRO A 52 5.89 4.35 -16.88
N TYR A 53 7.18 4.59 -17.11
CA TYR A 53 7.85 5.89 -16.91
C TYR A 53 7.96 6.40 -15.46
N VAL A 54 7.55 5.61 -14.46
CA VAL A 54 7.54 6.06 -13.05
C VAL A 54 8.93 6.34 -12.51
N ARG A 55 9.94 5.56 -12.93
CA ARG A 55 11.33 5.76 -12.50
C ARG A 55 11.86 7.08 -13.01
N GLU A 56 11.74 7.30 -14.32
CA GLU A 56 12.22 8.48 -15.02
C GLU A 56 11.57 9.75 -14.46
N PHE A 57 10.27 9.67 -14.16
CA PHE A 57 9.55 10.76 -13.51
C PHE A 57 10.13 11.09 -12.12
N VAL A 58 10.30 10.09 -11.25
CA VAL A 58 10.82 10.30 -9.88
C VAL A 58 12.26 10.80 -9.91
N GLU A 59 13.09 10.28 -10.82
CA GLU A 59 14.47 10.73 -11.00
C GLU A 59 14.54 12.19 -11.50
N ALA A 60 13.63 12.61 -12.38
CA ALA A 60 13.52 14.00 -12.81
C ALA A 60 13.09 14.94 -11.67
N VAL A 61 12.11 14.53 -10.85
CA VAL A 61 11.71 15.27 -9.64
C VAL A 61 12.89 15.45 -8.68
N ARG A 62 13.66 14.38 -8.47
CA ARG A 62 14.89 14.41 -7.64
C ARG A 62 15.95 15.35 -8.22
N ALA A 63 16.21 15.27 -9.53
CA ALA A 63 17.19 16.11 -10.21
C ALA A 63 16.82 17.60 -10.19
N ALA A 64 15.51 17.92 -10.17
CA ALA A 64 15.00 19.27 -10.02
C ALA A 64 15.08 19.81 -8.57
N GLY A 65 15.57 19.01 -7.60
CA GLY A 65 15.67 19.40 -6.19
C GLY A 65 14.31 19.53 -5.49
N ILE A 66 13.25 18.94 -6.05
CA ILE A 66 11.91 18.97 -5.47
C ILE A 66 11.83 17.86 -4.41
N ALA A 67 11.39 18.22 -3.20
CA ALA A 67 11.17 17.25 -2.13
C ALA A 67 10.00 16.32 -2.47
N TYR A 68 10.18 15.01 -2.26
CA TYR A 68 9.17 14.01 -2.53
C TYR A 68 9.23 12.86 -1.50
N CYS A 69 8.11 12.15 -1.38
CA CYS A 69 7.96 10.97 -0.53
C CYS A 69 7.00 9.97 -1.19
N VAL A 70 6.92 8.78 -0.60
CA VAL A 70 5.84 7.83 -0.89
C VAL A 70 4.97 7.67 0.36
N ALA A 71 3.66 7.77 0.18
CA ALA A 71 2.66 7.59 1.24
C ALA A 71 1.66 6.50 0.85
N SER A 72 1.40 5.55 1.75
CA SER A 72 0.52 4.42 1.48
C SER A 72 -0.44 4.11 2.62
N SER A 73 -1.65 3.68 2.27
CA SER A 73 -2.61 3.09 3.22
C SER A 73 -2.19 1.71 3.73
N ALA A 74 -1.14 1.10 3.14
CA ALA A 74 -0.60 -0.19 3.55
C ALA A 74 0.54 -0.05 4.57
N ARG A 75 0.87 -1.16 5.24
CA ARG A 75 2.06 -1.26 6.10
C ARG A 75 3.34 -1.05 5.28
N VAL A 76 4.38 -0.52 5.94
CA VAL A 76 5.73 -0.36 5.36
C VAL A 76 6.26 -1.66 4.76
N SER A 77 5.98 -2.81 5.38
CA SER A 77 6.36 -4.13 4.84
C SER A 77 5.82 -4.40 3.43
N LYS A 78 4.57 -3.98 3.12
CA LYS A 78 4.03 -4.10 1.75
C LYS A 78 4.79 -3.19 0.79
N MET A 79 5.12 -1.98 1.21
CA MET A 79 5.85 -1.03 0.38
C MET A 79 7.24 -1.57 0.02
N HIS A 80 7.94 -2.21 0.96
CA HIS A 80 9.21 -2.89 0.66
C HIS A 80 9.05 -4.00 -0.38
N ILE A 81 7.98 -4.81 -0.29
CA ILE A 81 7.71 -5.85 -1.29
C ILE A 81 7.51 -5.20 -2.68
N THR A 82 6.57 -4.27 -2.80
CA THR A 82 6.17 -3.73 -4.11
C THR A 82 7.23 -2.81 -4.72
N LEU A 83 7.89 -1.97 -3.92
CA LEU A 83 8.96 -1.10 -4.40
C LEU A 83 10.26 -1.89 -4.62
N GLY A 84 10.52 -2.92 -3.82
CA GLY A 84 11.68 -3.79 -3.99
C GLY A 84 11.63 -4.57 -5.29
N GLN A 85 10.49 -5.20 -5.60
CA GLN A 85 10.30 -5.97 -6.84
C GLN A 85 10.36 -5.13 -8.11
N THR A 86 10.01 -3.85 -8.03
CA THR A 86 10.10 -2.90 -9.14
C THR A 86 11.46 -2.17 -9.21
N GLY A 87 12.36 -2.44 -8.26
CA GLY A 87 13.64 -1.73 -8.10
C GLY A 87 13.50 -0.26 -7.73
N LEU A 88 12.30 0.21 -7.37
CA LEU A 88 12.02 1.60 -7.02
C LEU A 88 12.36 1.93 -5.57
N LEU A 89 12.52 0.91 -4.71
CA LEU A 89 12.76 1.10 -3.27
C LEU A 89 13.88 2.11 -2.97
N PRO A 90 15.09 2.03 -3.58
CA PRO A 90 16.17 2.97 -3.29
C PRO A 90 15.86 4.43 -3.61
N LEU A 91 14.83 4.72 -4.41
CA LEU A 91 14.39 6.10 -4.69
C LEU A 91 13.58 6.71 -3.55
N PHE A 92 13.08 5.91 -2.61
CA PHE A 92 12.12 6.32 -1.60
C PHE A 92 12.53 6.02 -0.17
N GLU A 93 13.61 5.27 0.09
CA GLU A 93 14.05 4.85 1.44
C GLU A 93 14.19 6.03 2.42
N HIS A 94 14.47 7.24 1.93
CA HIS A 94 14.57 8.44 2.75
C HIS A 94 13.22 8.98 3.26
N ALA A 95 12.09 8.62 2.64
CA ALA A 95 10.78 9.20 2.92
C ALA A 95 9.61 8.24 2.58
N MET A 96 9.43 7.21 3.40
CA MET A 96 8.31 6.25 3.31
C MET A 96 7.32 6.44 4.47
N PHE A 97 6.06 6.72 4.15
CA PHE A 97 5.00 6.95 5.14
C PHE A 97 3.85 5.96 4.98
N SER A 98 3.41 5.40 6.11
CA SER A 98 2.30 4.45 6.18
C SER A 98 1.15 5.03 6.99
N SER A 99 -0.09 4.62 6.68
CA SER A 99 -1.26 4.87 7.54
C SER A 99 -1.11 4.34 8.96
N THR A 100 -0.17 3.43 9.23
CA THR A 100 0.13 2.97 10.59
C THR A 100 1.04 3.92 11.38
N MET A 101 1.54 4.99 10.75
CA MET A 101 2.46 5.97 11.36
C MET A 101 1.76 7.26 11.80
N VAL A 102 0.45 7.38 11.61
CA VAL A 102 -0.33 8.54 12.04
C VAL A 102 -1.08 8.24 13.34
N GLY A 103 -1.20 9.24 14.21
CA GLY A 103 -2.02 9.17 15.42
C GLY A 103 -3.50 8.96 15.06
N ARG A 104 -4.24 8.34 15.98
CA ARG A 104 -5.70 8.15 15.85
C ARG A 104 -6.45 9.27 16.54
#